data_AF-A0A5C3N4B7-F1
#
_entry.id   AF-A0A5C3N4B7-F1
#
_cell.length_a   1.000
_cell.length_b   1.000
_cell.length_c   1.000
_cell.angle_alpha   90.00
_cell.angle_beta   90.00
_cell.angle_gamma   90.00
#
_symmetry.space_group_name_H-M   'P 1'
#
loop_
_entity.id
_entity.type
_entity.pdbx_description
1 polymer ?
#
loop_
_entity_poly.entity_id
_entity_poly.type
_entity_poly.pdbx_seq_one_letter_code
_entity_poly.pdbx_strand_id
1 'polypeptide(L)'
;MASPSDRMSPKYTLTVRGQEFRLSKRQIEFDSPNFFTACFLGSFQESSSKSVTLDRSPQLFAIIVEYLSGYEILPLPSTFVSERMDAAYVTRNLLVDADFYGLTGLKRLLTTPSLPPSLGLEWAGLARKIVTLPEVIGEHLPPGVEYVDGGLYSEEDGNQLPVLVSAKDVPIRLSASRELESKSGGMVAKANTDRMTFKIDYTESRDGAMATAIKHPPTIVAESVFSGGKMRVDNLDMSLSFFHEWWQVYTRSNSVGWDEKERSFLSFQPATLEPTDGPYGRYEGILWADEILFTVIRRSSDAGDPVLHIKLADLKARTRGAVLSDLSPPGSRWARV
;
A
#
# COMPACT_ATOMS: atom_id res chain seq x y z
N MET A 1 -9.34 -27.46 43.98
CA MET A 1 -8.28 -26.74 44.71
C MET A 1 -7.24 -26.29 43.69
N ALA A 2 -7.23 -25.00 43.34
CA ALA A 2 -6.26 -24.44 42.40
C ALA A 2 -4.94 -24.16 43.12
N SER A 3 -3.82 -24.51 42.49
CA SER A 3 -2.47 -24.38 43.05
C SER A 3 -2.09 -22.90 43.33
N PRO A 4 -1.29 -22.60 44.38
CA PRO A 4 -0.99 -21.23 44.79
C PRO A 4 -0.02 -20.46 43.89
N SER A 5 0.48 -21.07 42.81
CA SER A 5 1.54 -20.51 41.96
C SER A 5 1.05 -19.55 40.86
N ASP A 6 -0.26 -19.35 40.71
CA ASP A 6 -0.83 -18.51 39.63
C ASP A 6 -0.94 -17.00 40.01
N ARG A 7 -0.42 -16.59 41.16
CA ARG A 7 -0.63 -15.24 41.73
C ARG A 7 0.44 -14.17 41.44
N MET A 8 1.55 -14.48 40.79
CA MET A 8 2.61 -13.47 40.56
C MET A 8 3.26 -13.58 39.18
N SER A 9 2.48 -13.46 38.11
CA SER A 9 3.09 -12.99 36.86
C SER A 9 3.59 -11.56 37.12
N PRO A 10 4.88 -11.25 36.88
CA PRO A 10 5.39 -9.91 37.06
C PRO A 10 4.58 -8.95 36.18
N LYS A 11 3.94 -7.97 36.82
CA LYS A 11 3.24 -6.89 36.15
C LYS A 11 4.23 -5.75 35.94
N TYR A 12 4.30 -5.25 34.71
CA TYR A 12 5.10 -4.11 34.31
C TYR A 12 4.18 -2.90 34.23
N THR A 13 4.60 -1.78 34.80
CA THR A 13 3.78 -0.57 34.92
C THR A 13 4.21 0.46 33.88
N LEU A 14 3.28 0.90 33.04
CA LEU A 14 3.47 2.03 32.14
C LEU A 14 2.68 3.22 32.66
N THR A 15 3.32 4.36 32.83
CA THR A 15 2.63 5.61 33.16
C THR A 15 2.59 6.49 31.91
N VAL A 16 1.43 6.62 31.30
CA VAL A 16 1.23 7.45 30.09
C VAL A 16 0.52 8.73 30.52
N ARG A 17 1.21 9.88 30.48
CA ARG A 17 0.71 11.18 30.98
C ARG A 17 0.00 11.10 32.34
N GLY A 18 0.57 10.35 33.27
CA GLY A 18 0.04 10.17 34.63
C GLY A 18 -1.03 9.08 34.77
N GLN A 19 -1.49 8.45 33.68
CA GLN A 19 -2.38 7.30 33.74
C GLN A 19 -1.58 5.99 33.75
N GLU A 20 -1.82 5.15 34.75
CA GLU A 20 -1.14 3.85 34.89
C GLU A 20 -1.82 2.74 34.07
N PHE A 21 -1.01 2.00 33.34
CA PHE A 21 -1.37 0.77 32.64
C PHE A 21 -0.48 -0.37 33.16
N ARG A 22 -1.06 -1.55 33.35
CA ARG A 22 -0.32 -2.73 33.84
C ARG A 22 -0.32 -3.81 32.77
N LEU A 23 0.85 -4.13 32.25
CA LEU A 23 1.03 -5.17 31.25
C LEU A 23 1.62 -6.42 31.89
N SER A 24 1.15 -7.57 31.43
CA SER A 24 1.77 -8.86 31.69
C SER A 24 2.94 -9.10 30.73
N LYS A 25 3.83 -10.03 31.08
CA LYS A 25 4.91 -10.48 30.18
C LYS A 25 4.36 -10.94 28.81
N ARG A 26 3.24 -11.68 28.79
CA ARG A 26 2.61 -12.15 27.54
C ARG A 26 2.16 -11.00 26.63
N GLN A 27 1.58 -9.95 27.21
CA GLN A 27 1.16 -8.76 26.44
C GLN A 27 2.38 -8.03 25.85
N ILE A 28 3.48 -7.94 26.61
CA ILE A 28 4.72 -7.33 26.11
C ILE A 28 5.30 -8.13 24.94
N GLU A 29 5.28 -9.46 25.02
CA GLU A 29 5.83 -10.35 24.01
C GLU A 29 4.91 -10.57 22.78
N PHE A 30 3.65 -10.11 22.84
CA PHE A 30 2.63 -10.40 21.83
C PHE A 30 3.04 -9.98 20.40
N ASP A 31 3.56 -8.77 20.25
CA ASP A 31 4.05 -8.22 18.98
C ASP A 31 5.56 -7.94 19.09
N SER A 32 6.32 -8.95 19.52
CA SER A 32 7.77 -8.89 19.70
C SER A 32 8.50 -9.05 18.36
N PRO A 33 9.65 -8.37 18.15
CA PRO A 33 10.29 -7.40 19.04
C PRO A 33 9.61 -6.02 18.98
N ASN A 34 9.54 -5.35 20.13
CA ASN A 34 9.00 -4.00 20.27
C ASN A 34 9.67 -3.21 21.40
N PHE A 35 9.35 -1.93 21.54
CA PHE A 35 9.83 -1.04 22.60
C PHE A 35 9.69 -1.64 24.00
N PHE A 36 8.55 -2.27 24.33
CA PHE A 36 8.31 -2.84 25.65
C PHE A 36 9.19 -4.08 25.90
N THR A 37 9.41 -4.91 24.90
CA THR A 37 10.34 -6.06 25.02
C THR A 37 11.77 -5.58 25.28
N ALA A 38 12.23 -4.53 24.57
CA ALA A 38 13.54 -3.94 24.80
C ALA A 38 13.64 -3.28 26.19
N CYS A 39 12.61 -2.52 26.57
CA CYS A 39 12.56 -1.75 27.81
C CYS A 39 12.45 -2.63 29.06
N PHE A 40 11.67 -3.72 29.04
CA PHE A 40 11.36 -4.52 30.23
C PHE A 40 12.00 -5.90 30.25
N LEU A 41 12.33 -6.47 29.08
CA LEU A 41 12.86 -7.84 28.97
C LEU A 41 14.28 -7.87 28.38
N GLY A 42 14.85 -6.71 28.03
CA GLY A 42 16.20 -6.60 27.50
C GLY A 42 17.29 -6.93 28.53
N SER A 43 18.54 -6.99 28.07
CA SER A 43 19.72 -7.28 28.90
C SER A 43 20.41 -6.04 29.49
N PHE A 44 19.91 -4.83 29.18
CA PHE A 44 20.48 -3.56 29.63
C PHE A 44 20.02 -3.17 31.04
N GLN A 45 20.75 -2.29 31.73
CA GLN A 45 20.42 -1.91 33.12
C GLN A 45 19.01 -1.33 33.28
N GLU A 46 18.45 -0.65 32.27
CA GLU A 46 17.07 -0.14 32.33
C GLU A 46 16.00 -1.23 32.42
N SER A 47 16.27 -2.48 31.99
CA SER A 47 15.32 -3.59 32.09
C SER A 47 15.09 -4.13 33.51
N SER A 48 15.89 -3.65 34.47
CA SER A 48 15.65 -3.90 35.90
C SER A 48 14.46 -3.10 36.45
N SER A 49 14.07 -2.01 35.78
CA SER A 49 12.92 -1.19 36.17
C SER A 49 11.63 -1.83 35.67
N LYS A 50 10.74 -2.23 36.59
CA LYS A 50 9.39 -2.70 36.25
C LYS A 50 8.43 -1.54 35.90
N SER A 51 8.93 -0.33 35.71
CA SER A 51 8.12 0.84 35.37
C SER A 51 8.77 1.79 34.36
N VAL A 52 7.98 2.31 33.43
CA VAL A 52 8.39 3.35 32.46
C VAL A 52 7.32 4.45 32.38
N THR A 53 7.75 5.68 32.09
CA THR A 53 6.84 6.82 31.89
C THR A 53 6.95 7.31 30.45
N LEU A 54 5.80 7.61 29.83
CA LEU A 54 5.70 8.01 28.43
C LEU A 54 4.82 9.25 28.29
N ASP A 55 5.23 10.19 27.44
CA ASP A 55 4.44 11.35 27.06
C ASP A 55 3.64 11.08 25.76
N ARG A 56 2.74 10.10 25.84
CA ARG A 56 1.87 9.66 24.73
C ARG A 56 0.40 9.81 25.10
N SER A 57 -0.52 9.58 24.16
CA SER A 57 -1.96 9.69 24.42
C SER A 57 -2.45 8.49 25.24
N PRO A 58 -2.98 8.67 26.47
CA PRO A 58 -3.51 7.55 27.25
C PRO A 58 -4.70 6.86 26.57
N GLN A 59 -5.51 7.64 25.83
CA GLN A 59 -6.68 7.10 25.12
C GLN A 59 -6.27 6.17 23.98
N LEU A 60 -5.25 6.55 23.19
CA LEU A 60 -4.73 5.69 22.12
C LEU A 60 -4.00 4.49 22.70
N PHE A 61 -3.27 4.70 23.79
CA PHE A 61 -2.58 3.61 24.48
C PHE A 61 -3.54 2.54 25.00
N ALA A 62 -4.73 2.92 25.47
CA ALA A 62 -5.75 1.94 25.85
C ALA A 62 -6.13 0.98 24.70
N ILE A 63 -6.23 1.49 23.46
CA ILE A 63 -6.49 0.66 22.28
C ILE A 63 -5.31 -0.28 22.00
N ILE A 64 -4.07 0.22 22.17
CA ILE A 64 -2.86 -0.60 22.07
C ILE A 64 -2.86 -1.71 23.12
N VAL A 65 -3.34 -1.48 24.34
CA VAL A 65 -3.47 -2.53 25.36
C VAL A 65 -4.46 -3.61 24.92
N GLU A 66 -5.58 -3.27 24.31
CA GLU A 66 -6.52 -4.25 23.76
C GLU A 66 -5.86 -5.09 22.65
N TYR A 67 -5.12 -4.44 21.75
CA TYR A 67 -4.33 -5.12 20.71
C TYR A 67 -3.30 -6.08 21.32
N LEU A 68 -2.48 -5.63 22.28
CA LEU A 68 -1.48 -6.47 22.97
C LEU A 68 -2.11 -7.60 23.79
N SER A 69 -3.42 -7.49 24.10
CA SER A 69 -4.20 -8.55 24.74
C SER A 69 -4.73 -9.59 23.74
N GLY A 70 -4.50 -9.39 22.44
CA GLY A 70 -4.91 -10.28 21.35
C GLY A 70 -6.29 -10.01 20.78
N TYR A 71 -6.92 -8.86 21.10
CA TYR A 71 -8.22 -8.52 20.55
C TYR A 71 -8.12 -7.93 19.14
N GLU A 72 -9.13 -8.21 18.32
CA GLU A 72 -9.36 -7.51 17.06
C GLU A 72 -9.86 -6.09 17.35
N ILE A 73 -9.05 -5.09 17.00
CA ILE A 73 -9.37 -3.67 17.24
C ILE A 73 -10.02 -3.00 16.02
N LEU A 74 -10.12 -3.70 14.88
CA LEU A 74 -10.72 -3.21 13.65
C LEU A 74 -11.97 -4.03 13.28
N PRO A 75 -13.03 -3.41 12.73
CA PRO A 75 -13.21 -1.96 12.57
C PRO A 75 -13.29 -1.26 13.93
N LEU A 76 -12.77 -0.02 14.03
CA LEU A 76 -12.70 0.71 15.30
C LEU A 76 -14.10 0.82 15.94
N PRO A 77 -14.32 0.24 17.13
CA PRO A 77 -15.55 0.41 17.88
C PRO A 77 -15.88 1.89 18.10
N SER A 78 -17.17 2.23 18.08
CA SER A 78 -17.65 3.59 18.36
C SER A 78 -17.27 4.09 19.76
N THR A 79 -16.91 3.20 20.68
CA THR A 79 -16.41 3.53 22.02
C THR A 79 -15.00 4.14 22.01
N PHE A 80 -14.20 3.88 20.98
CA PHE A 80 -12.87 4.49 20.82
C PHE A 80 -12.92 5.81 20.05
N VAL A 81 -14.02 6.05 19.34
CA VAL A 81 -14.30 7.29 18.61
C VAL A 81 -15.04 8.22 19.58
N SER A 82 -14.53 9.44 19.76
CA SER A 82 -15.18 10.44 20.65
C SER A 82 -15.67 11.61 19.81
N GLU A 83 -16.51 12.49 20.37
CA GLU A 83 -16.96 13.71 19.66
C GLU A 83 -15.80 14.57 19.12
N ARG A 84 -14.60 14.42 19.70
CA ARG A 84 -13.38 15.15 19.31
C ARG A 84 -12.42 14.36 18.41
N MET A 85 -12.65 13.06 18.21
CA MET A 85 -11.76 12.18 17.46
C MET A 85 -12.59 11.27 16.57
N ASP A 86 -12.52 11.49 15.25
CA ASP A 86 -13.10 10.57 14.28
C ASP A 86 -12.21 9.33 14.07
N ALA A 87 -12.75 8.32 13.39
CA ALA A 87 -12.03 7.07 13.12
C ALA A 87 -10.73 7.31 12.32
N ALA A 88 -10.73 8.26 11.38
CA ALA A 88 -9.56 8.57 10.58
C ALA A 88 -8.42 9.16 11.42
N TYR A 89 -8.74 10.06 12.35
CA TYR A 89 -7.83 10.63 13.33
C TYR A 89 -7.26 9.55 14.25
N VAL A 90 -8.12 8.67 14.78
CA VAL A 90 -7.68 7.57 15.67
C VAL A 90 -6.74 6.63 14.92
N THR A 91 -7.11 6.16 13.73
CA THR A 91 -6.26 5.27 12.91
C THR A 91 -4.91 5.92 12.59
N ARG A 92 -4.89 7.19 12.16
CA ARG A 92 -3.64 7.89 11.84
C ARG A 92 -2.71 8.00 13.04
N ASN A 93 -3.23 8.38 14.20
CA ASN A 93 -2.39 8.52 15.39
C ASN A 93 -2.01 7.16 16.02
N LEU A 94 -2.86 6.14 15.90
CA LEU A 94 -2.48 4.77 16.24
C LEU A 94 -1.34 4.26 15.37
N LEU A 95 -1.32 4.61 14.07
CA LEU A 95 -0.21 4.25 13.19
C LEU A 95 1.10 4.90 13.64
N VAL A 96 1.06 6.17 14.02
CA VAL A 96 2.23 6.89 14.59
C VAL A 96 2.71 6.25 15.89
N ASP A 97 1.80 5.89 16.78
CA ASP A 97 2.17 5.24 18.05
C ASP A 97 2.65 3.79 17.84
N ALA A 98 2.05 3.05 16.91
CA ALA A 98 2.51 1.71 16.53
C ALA A 98 3.95 1.75 16.01
N ASP A 99 4.28 2.75 15.18
CA ASP A 99 5.63 2.97 14.69
C ASP A 99 6.59 3.33 15.83
N PHE A 100 6.21 4.27 16.70
CA PHE A 100 7.01 4.65 17.87
C PHE A 100 7.33 3.46 18.80
N TYR A 101 6.36 2.59 19.03
CA TYR A 101 6.55 1.41 19.88
C TYR A 101 7.19 0.23 19.14
N GLY A 102 7.39 0.30 17.82
CA GLY A 102 7.86 -0.82 17.02
C GLY A 102 6.89 -2.00 16.96
N LEU A 103 5.58 -1.74 17.07
CA LEU A 103 4.51 -2.74 16.98
C LEU A 103 4.22 -3.07 15.52
N THR A 104 5.03 -3.95 14.94
CA THR A 104 5.00 -4.27 13.50
C THR A 104 3.68 -4.93 13.11
N GLY A 105 3.17 -5.84 13.93
CA GLY A 105 1.88 -6.47 13.71
C GLY A 105 0.73 -5.48 13.76
N LEU A 106 0.74 -4.52 14.69
CA LEU A 106 -0.27 -3.46 14.76
C LEU A 106 -0.17 -2.52 13.55
N LYS A 107 1.04 -2.09 13.18
CA LYS A 107 1.29 -1.28 12.00
C LYS A 107 0.69 -1.96 10.76
N ARG A 108 0.98 -3.25 10.58
CA ARG A 108 0.43 -4.07 9.49
C ARG A 108 -1.10 -4.13 9.55
N LEU A 109 -1.70 -4.35 10.71
CA LEU A 109 -3.16 -4.37 10.87
C LEU A 109 -3.81 -3.05 10.44
N LEU A 110 -3.16 -1.91 10.69
CA LEU A 110 -3.66 -0.58 10.35
C LEU A 110 -3.44 -0.20 8.88
N THR A 111 -2.41 -0.74 8.23
CA THR A 111 -2.04 -0.39 6.84
C THR A 111 -2.54 -1.39 5.82
N THR A 112 -2.60 -2.67 6.15
CA THR A 112 -2.95 -3.74 5.21
C THR A 112 -4.47 -3.84 5.07
N PRO A 113 -5.00 -3.96 3.85
CA PRO A 113 -6.41 -4.27 3.63
C PRO A 113 -6.77 -5.57 4.35
N SER A 114 -7.78 -5.54 5.23
CA SER A 114 -8.27 -6.72 5.90
C SER A 114 -9.41 -7.34 5.10
N LEU A 115 -9.32 -8.63 4.80
CA LEU A 115 -10.45 -9.39 4.30
C LEU A 115 -11.42 -9.66 5.46
N PRO A 116 -12.74 -9.50 5.25
CA PRO A 116 -13.72 -10.00 6.21
C PRO A 116 -13.49 -11.49 6.47
N PRO A 117 -13.68 -12.00 7.71
CA PRO A 117 -13.46 -13.42 8.02
C PRO A 117 -14.28 -14.39 7.15
N SER A 118 -15.41 -13.92 6.62
CA SER A 118 -16.31 -14.69 5.74
C SER A 118 -15.92 -14.63 4.26
N LEU A 119 -15.00 -13.75 3.86
CA LEU A 119 -14.62 -13.55 2.46
C LEU A 119 -13.33 -14.31 2.15
N GLY A 120 -13.49 -15.48 1.56
CA GLY A 120 -12.42 -16.14 0.82
C GLY A 120 -12.12 -15.43 -0.50
N LEU A 121 -10.89 -15.56 -1.00
CA LEU A 121 -10.48 -15.09 -2.33
C LEU A 121 -10.28 -16.24 -3.34
N GLU A 122 -10.54 -17.47 -2.93
CA GLU A 122 -10.33 -18.67 -3.76
C GLU A 122 -11.26 -18.69 -4.97
N TRP A 123 -12.45 -18.11 -4.86
CA TRP A 123 -13.37 -17.93 -5.99
C TRP A 123 -12.78 -17.02 -7.09
N ALA A 124 -11.84 -16.15 -6.72
CA ALA A 124 -11.08 -15.30 -7.63
C ALA A 124 -9.72 -15.93 -8.02
N GLY A 125 -9.44 -17.15 -7.55
CA GLY A 125 -8.18 -17.85 -7.78
C GLY A 125 -7.00 -17.23 -7.04
N LEU A 126 -7.23 -16.62 -5.87
CA LEU A 126 -6.22 -15.93 -5.06
C LEU A 126 -6.17 -16.53 -3.64
N ALA A 127 -5.01 -16.45 -3.01
CA ALA A 127 -4.83 -16.85 -1.61
C ALA A 127 -5.60 -15.90 -0.67
N ARG A 128 -5.99 -16.38 0.51
CA ARG A 128 -6.62 -15.57 1.57
C ARG A 128 -5.63 -14.63 2.28
N LYS A 129 -4.37 -14.63 1.89
CA LYS A 129 -3.33 -13.74 2.43
C LYS A 129 -3.18 -12.50 1.56
N ILE A 130 -2.95 -11.37 2.22
CA ILE A 130 -2.54 -10.10 1.61
C ILE A 130 -1.21 -9.70 2.24
N VAL A 131 -0.24 -9.35 1.41
CA VAL A 131 1.05 -8.79 1.84
C VAL A 131 1.17 -7.34 1.38
N THR A 132 2.11 -6.60 1.94
CA THR A 132 2.39 -5.23 1.56
C THR A 132 3.59 -5.15 0.61
N LEU A 133 3.64 -4.12 -0.22
CA LEU A 133 4.79 -3.91 -1.12
C LEU A 133 6.13 -3.80 -0.37
N PRO A 134 6.24 -3.12 0.79
CA PRO A 134 7.46 -3.16 1.60
C PRO A 134 7.88 -4.56 2.05
N GLU A 135 6.94 -5.44 2.45
CA GLU A 135 7.26 -6.84 2.80
C GLU A 135 7.81 -7.60 1.58
N VAL A 136 7.27 -7.36 0.39
CA VAL A 136 7.70 -7.96 -0.88
C VAL A 136 9.09 -7.48 -1.29
N ILE A 137 9.36 -6.18 -1.19
CA ILE A 137 10.65 -5.58 -1.56
C ILE A 137 11.74 -5.93 -0.54
N GLY A 138 11.39 -5.89 0.74
CA GLY A 138 12.30 -6.20 1.84
C GLY A 138 12.54 -7.71 2.03
N GLU A 139 11.83 -8.56 1.30
CA GLU A 139 11.86 -10.03 1.43
C GLU A 139 11.49 -10.53 2.83
N HIS A 140 10.69 -9.75 3.57
CA HIS A 140 10.16 -10.09 4.89
C HIS A 140 8.74 -10.62 4.74
N LEU A 141 8.60 -11.77 4.07
CA LEU A 141 7.30 -12.38 3.79
C LEU A 141 6.72 -13.07 5.03
N PRO A 142 5.38 -13.05 5.21
CA PRO A 142 4.76 -13.79 6.30
C PRO A 142 4.85 -15.30 6.09
N PRO A 143 4.70 -16.11 7.16
CA PRO A 143 4.79 -17.57 7.06
C PRO A 143 3.84 -18.18 6.01
N GLY A 144 4.38 -19.10 5.22
CA GLY A 144 3.67 -19.80 4.15
C GLY A 144 3.38 -18.92 2.92
N VAL A 145 4.05 -17.77 2.77
CA VAL A 145 4.11 -17.02 1.52
C VAL A 145 5.53 -17.11 0.98
N GLU A 146 5.68 -17.52 -0.27
CA GLU A 146 6.99 -17.76 -0.88
C GLU A 146 7.00 -17.44 -2.38
N TYR A 147 8.22 -17.35 -2.93
CA TYR A 147 8.41 -17.20 -4.37
C TYR A 147 8.47 -18.56 -5.06
N VAL A 148 7.58 -18.79 -6.03
CA VAL A 148 7.57 -19.97 -6.91
C VAL A 148 7.71 -19.49 -8.35
N ASP A 149 8.77 -19.91 -9.04
CA ASP A 149 9.12 -19.45 -10.40
C ASP A 149 9.16 -17.91 -10.55
N GLY A 150 9.50 -17.21 -9.46
CA GLY A 150 9.56 -15.76 -9.39
C GLY A 150 8.22 -15.05 -9.16
N GLY A 151 7.09 -15.77 -9.20
CA GLY A 151 5.79 -15.26 -8.75
C GLY A 151 5.59 -15.46 -7.25
N LEU A 152 4.65 -14.74 -6.64
CA LEU A 152 4.41 -14.79 -5.19
C LEU A 152 3.15 -15.61 -4.86
N TYR A 153 3.31 -16.68 -4.09
CA TYR A 153 2.27 -17.67 -3.82
C TYR A 153 2.15 -18.00 -2.33
N SER A 154 0.99 -18.51 -1.94
CA SER A 154 0.75 -19.16 -0.65
C SER A 154 0.17 -20.54 -0.91
N GLU A 155 0.62 -21.52 -0.14
CA GLU A 155 0.00 -22.85 -0.14
C GLU A 155 -1.23 -22.83 0.77
N GLU A 156 -2.40 -23.13 0.19
CA GLU A 156 -3.68 -23.23 0.88
C GLU A 156 -4.39 -24.51 0.40
N ASP A 157 -4.68 -25.43 1.33
CA ASP A 157 -5.32 -26.72 1.06
C ASP A 157 -4.65 -27.55 -0.07
N GLY A 158 -3.31 -27.51 -0.14
CA GLY A 158 -2.52 -28.21 -1.16
C GLY A 158 -2.52 -27.55 -2.54
N ASN A 159 -3.11 -26.35 -2.67
CA ASN A 159 -3.05 -25.54 -3.88
C ASN A 159 -2.12 -24.35 -3.68
N GLN A 160 -1.29 -24.07 -4.68
CA GLN A 160 -0.50 -22.83 -4.72
C GLN A 160 -1.34 -21.72 -5.35
N LEU A 161 -1.77 -20.77 -4.53
CA LEU A 161 -2.59 -19.64 -4.96
C LEU A 161 -1.77 -18.34 -4.95
N PRO A 162 -1.87 -17.49 -6.00
CA PRO A 162 -1.22 -16.18 -6.02
C PRO A 162 -1.66 -15.32 -4.84
N VAL A 163 -0.71 -14.60 -4.27
CA VAL A 163 -0.95 -13.71 -3.12
C VAL A 163 -1.17 -12.27 -3.60
N LEU A 164 -2.19 -11.61 -3.06
CA LEU A 164 -2.40 -10.18 -3.29
C LEU A 164 -1.35 -9.36 -2.55
N VAL A 165 -0.79 -8.39 -3.25
CA VAL A 165 0.12 -7.38 -2.74
C VAL A 165 -0.61 -6.04 -2.73
N SER A 166 -0.57 -5.35 -1.60
CA SER A 166 -1.10 -4.02 -1.42
C SER A 166 0.03 -2.99 -1.37
N ALA A 167 -0.13 -1.91 -2.12
CA ALA A 167 0.68 -0.70 -1.98
C ALA A 167 -0.24 0.49 -1.72
N LYS A 168 0.22 1.45 -0.91
CA LYS A 168 -0.53 2.67 -0.58
C LYS A 168 0.40 3.86 -0.66
N ASP A 169 -0.16 5.01 -1.04
CA ASP A 169 0.54 6.29 -1.10
C ASP A 169 1.82 6.24 -1.96
N VAL A 170 1.70 5.66 -3.15
CA VAL A 170 2.80 5.50 -4.10
C VAL A 170 2.52 6.22 -5.42
N PRO A 171 3.49 6.89 -6.04
CA PRO A 171 3.31 7.41 -7.38
C PRO A 171 3.26 6.26 -8.39
N ILE A 172 2.30 6.32 -9.31
CA ILE A 172 2.17 5.38 -10.42
C ILE A 172 2.26 6.13 -11.74
N ARG A 173 3.15 5.65 -12.60
CA ARG A 173 3.37 6.13 -13.95
C ARG A 173 2.60 5.29 -14.94
N LEU A 174 1.73 5.96 -15.69
CA LEU A 174 1.01 5.41 -16.81
C LEU A 174 1.79 5.72 -18.07
N SER A 175 2.13 4.70 -18.86
CA SER A 175 2.77 4.89 -20.16
C SER A 175 2.06 4.12 -21.25
N ALA A 176 1.81 4.78 -22.37
CA ALA A 176 1.33 4.15 -23.58
C ALA A 176 2.23 4.54 -24.75
N SER A 177 2.51 3.59 -25.64
CA SER A 177 3.29 3.84 -26.84
C SER A 177 2.70 3.08 -28.02
N ARG A 178 2.79 3.68 -29.21
CA ARG A 178 2.42 3.08 -30.49
C ARG A 178 3.52 3.33 -31.50
N GLU A 179 3.89 2.30 -32.24
CA GLU A 179 4.80 2.45 -33.38
C GLU A 179 4.02 2.92 -34.62
N LEU A 180 4.54 3.95 -35.29
CA LEU A 180 4.01 4.43 -36.56
C LEU A 180 4.95 4.01 -37.70
N GLU A 181 4.37 3.53 -38.79
CA GLU A 181 5.08 3.24 -40.03
C GLU A 181 4.84 4.37 -41.04
N SER A 182 5.90 4.78 -41.74
CA SER A 182 5.78 5.71 -42.86
C SER A 182 5.20 4.98 -44.07
N LYS A 183 4.04 5.41 -44.56
CA LYS A 183 3.45 4.94 -45.84
C LYS A 183 3.34 6.11 -46.82
N SER A 184 3.30 5.80 -48.11
CA SER A 184 3.19 6.79 -49.20
C SER A 184 1.91 7.61 -49.03
N GLY A 185 2.00 8.75 -48.34
CA GLY A 185 0.85 9.60 -47.99
C GLY A 185 0.69 9.96 -46.52
N GLY A 186 1.55 9.48 -45.61
CA GLY A 186 1.55 9.86 -44.20
C GLY A 186 2.01 8.75 -43.24
N MET A 187 2.01 9.05 -41.95
CA MET A 187 2.27 8.06 -40.90
C MET A 187 1.01 7.23 -40.61
N VAL A 188 1.15 5.92 -40.58
CA VAL A 188 0.06 4.97 -40.28
C VAL A 188 0.51 4.07 -39.13
N ALA A 189 -0.37 3.86 -38.14
CA ALA A 189 -0.11 2.95 -37.04
C ALA A 189 0.20 1.53 -37.53
N LYS A 190 1.26 0.92 -36.98
CA LYS A 190 1.54 -0.50 -37.19
C LYS A 190 0.54 -1.34 -36.40
N ALA A 191 -0.10 -2.31 -37.04
CA ALA A 191 -1.06 -3.18 -36.39
C ALA A 191 -0.43 -3.90 -35.19
N ASN A 192 -1.15 -3.98 -34.07
CA ASN A 192 -0.76 -4.69 -32.85
C ASN A 192 0.52 -4.18 -32.15
N THR A 193 0.87 -2.89 -32.31
CA THR A 193 2.03 -2.28 -31.62
C THR A 193 1.67 -1.43 -30.42
N ASP A 194 0.39 -1.41 -30.04
CA ASP A 194 -0.05 -0.70 -28.85
C ASP A 194 0.55 -1.39 -27.62
N ARG A 195 1.49 -0.71 -26.96
CA ARG A 195 2.07 -1.14 -25.69
C ARG A 195 1.59 -0.20 -24.62
N MET A 196 0.96 -0.77 -23.61
CA MET A 196 0.48 -0.07 -22.43
C MET A 196 1.18 -0.67 -21.21
N THR A 197 1.72 0.18 -20.35
CA THR A 197 2.41 -0.25 -19.14
C THR A 197 2.03 0.66 -17.98
N PHE A 198 1.74 0.04 -16.85
CA PHE A 198 1.71 0.74 -15.56
C PHE A 198 3.04 0.48 -14.87
N LYS A 199 3.67 1.52 -14.35
CA LYS A 199 4.90 1.42 -13.55
C LYS A 199 4.69 2.04 -12.19
N ILE A 200 5.00 1.32 -11.13
CA ILE A 200 4.95 1.88 -9.77
C ILE A 200 6.33 2.47 -9.49
N ASP A 201 6.39 3.78 -9.33
CA ASP A 201 7.62 4.51 -9.04
C ASP A 201 7.87 4.43 -7.51
N TYR A 202 8.20 3.24 -7.02
CA TYR A 202 8.43 3.03 -5.59
C TYR A 202 9.78 3.60 -5.16
N THR A 203 9.76 4.75 -4.50
CA THR A 203 10.90 5.27 -3.74
C THR A 203 10.64 4.97 -2.27
N GLU A 204 11.36 4.04 -1.68
CA GLU A 204 11.30 3.84 -0.23
C GLU A 204 11.73 5.16 0.45
N SER A 205 10.79 5.85 1.10
CA SER A 205 11.15 6.95 2.01
C SER A 205 11.80 6.33 3.23
N ARG A 206 13.14 6.21 3.20
CA ARG A 206 13.92 5.77 4.35
C ARG A 206 13.89 6.87 5.41
N ASP A 207 12.97 6.74 6.36
CA ASP A 207 13.06 7.45 7.63
C ASP A 207 14.31 6.98 8.38
N GLY A 208 15.38 7.78 8.27
CA GLY A 208 16.44 7.89 9.27
C GLY A 208 17.10 6.63 9.81
N ALA A 209 17.77 5.81 8.99
CA ALA A 209 18.85 4.93 9.45
C ALA A 209 19.74 4.46 8.28
N MET A 210 21.01 4.24 8.57
CA MET A 210 22.09 4.07 7.59
C MET A 210 21.83 3.01 6.51
N ALA A 211 22.15 3.41 5.29
CA ALA A 211 22.01 2.63 4.08
C ALA A 211 23.05 1.52 3.96
N THR A 212 22.61 0.27 4.01
CA THR A 212 23.34 -0.86 3.40
C THR A 212 22.35 -1.84 2.77
N ALA A 213 22.37 -1.94 1.43
CA ALA A 213 22.37 -3.19 0.64
C ALA A 213 21.57 -3.17 -0.68
N ILE A 214 20.50 -2.38 -0.83
CA ILE A 214 19.74 -2.33 -2.11
C ILE A 214 20.14 -1.07 -2.89
N LYS A 215 20.93 -1.23 -3.96
CA LYS A 215 21.44 -0.12 -4.79
C LYS A 215 20.33 0.62 -5.55
N HIS A 216 19.25 -0.07 -5.95
CA HIS A 216 18.09 0.50 -6.64
C HIS A 216 16.82 -0.28 -6.23
N PRO A 217 15.71 0.39 -5.82
CA PRO A 217 14.44 -0.29 -5.62
C PRO A 217 13.99 -0.97 -6.92
N PRO A 218 13.29 -2.11 -6.87
CA PRO A 218 12.92 -2.81 -8.07
C PRO A 218 11.97 -1.98 -8.94
N THR A 219 12.16 -2.05 -10.26
CA THR A 219 11.18 -1.50 -11.19
C THR A 219 9.95 -2.40 -11.17
N ILE A 220 8.78 -1.87 -10.85
CA ILE A 220 7.54 -2.65 -10.79
C ILE A 220 6.71 -2.33 -12.02
N VAL A 221 6.50 -3.31 -12.89
CA VAL A 221 5.81 -3.15 -14.19
C VAL A 221 4.61 -4.07 -14.26
N ALA A 222 3.43 -3.51 -14.54
CA ALA A 222 2.25 -4.31 -14.83
C ALA A 222 2.33 -4.85 -16.26
N GLU A 223 2.37 -6.17 -16.39
CA GLU A 223 2.32 -6.87 -17.69
C GLU A 223 0.89 -7.15 -18.13
N SER A 224 -0.03 -7.26 -17.17
CA SER A 224 -1.44 -7.52 -17.43
C SER A 224 -2.32 -6.96 -16.31
N VAL A 225 -3.64 -7.00 -16.52
CA VAL A 225 -4.67 -6.59 -15.56
C VAL A 225 -5.64 -7.74 -15.32
N PHE A 226 -6.28 -7.81 -14.16
CA PHE A 226 -7.35 -8.78 -13.90
C PHE A 226 -8.60 -8.43 -14.72
N SER A 227 -9.31 -9.46 -15.19
CA SER A 227 -10.63 -9.30 -15.79
C SER A 227 -11.60 -8.75 -14.74
N GLY A 228 -12.18 -7.59 -15.01
CA GLY A 228 -13.05 -6.89 -14.05
C GLY A 228 -12.31 -6.06 -13.01
N GLY A 229 -10.98 -5.95 -13.11
CA GLY A 229 -10.22 -5.03 -12.28
C GLY A 229 -10.64 -3.58 -12.51
N LYS A 230 -10.71 -2.79 -11.45
CA LYS A 230 -11.21 -1.41 -11.49
C LYS A 230 -10.09 -0.41 -11.29
N MET A 231 -10.30 0.75 -11.87
CA MET A 231 -9.48 1.93 -11.69
C MET A 231 -10.40 3.07 -11.27
N ARG A 232 -10.08 3.67 -10.13
CA ARG A 232 -10.78 4.82 -9.57
C ARG A 232 -9.80 5.97 -9.54
N VAL A 233 -10.03 6.99 -10.36
CA VAL A 233 -9.18 8.19 -10.38
C VAL A 233 -10.03 9.37 -9.96
N ASP A 234 -9.64 10.03 -8.88
CA ASP A 234 -10.44 11.04 -8.20
C ASP A 234 -11.82 10.48 -7.83
N ASN A 235 -12.90 10.91 -8.49
CA ASN A 235 -14.27 10.42 -8.27
C ASN A 235 -14.81 9.56 -9.43
N LEU A 236 -13.93 9.14 -10.34
CA LEU A 236 -14.32 8.45 -11.56
C LEU A 236 -13.97 6.97 -11.51
N ASP A 237 -15.00 6.14 -11.61
CA ASP A 237 -14.88 4.69 -11.68
C ASP A 237 -14.84 4.21 -13.14
N MET A 238 -13.81 3.42 -13.46
CA MET A 238 -13.64 2.82 -14.79
C MET A 238 -12.97 1.44 -14.70
N SER A 239 -13.08 0.65 -15.78
CA SER A 239 -12.34 -0.61 -15.92
C SER A 239 -10.85 -0.32 -16.11
N LEU A 240 -9.96 -1.14 -15.56
CA LEU A 240 -8.53 -1.06 -15.86
C LEU A 240 -8.23 -1.25 -17.36
N SER A 241 -9.08 -1.98 -18.08
CA SER A 241 -8.98 -2.13 -19.54
C SER A 241 -9.32 -0.85 -20.30
N PHE A 242 -10.05 0.08 -19.70
CA PHE A 242 -10.57 1.28 -20.37
C PHE A 242 -9.45 2.23 -20.81
N PHE A 243 -8.33 2.29 -20.11
CA PHE A 243 -7.21 3.13 -20.55
C PHE A 243 -6.65 2.68 -21.90
N HIS A 244 -6.59 1.37 -22.14
CA HIS A 244 -6.14 0.84 -23.43
C HIS A 244 -7.09 1.28 -24.56
N GLU A 245 -8.40 1.17 -24.34
CA GLU A 245 -9.43 1.62 -25.29
C GLU A 245 -9.34 3.14 -25.52
N TRP A 246 -9.24 3.92 -24.45
CA TRP A 246 -9.07 5.38 -24.52
C TRP A 246 -7.84 5.77 -25.34
N TRP A 247 -6.68 5.15 -25.09
CA TRP A 247 -5.46 5.41 -25.85
C TRP A 247 -5.63 5.11 -27.34
N GLN A 248 -6.33 4.02 -27.66
CA GLN A 248 -6.62 3.67 -29.04
C GLN A 248 -7.52 4.70 -29.73
N VAL A 249 -8.54 5.21 -29.06
CA VAL A 249 -9.46 6.23 -29.58
C VAL A 249 -8.76 7.58 -29.76
N TYR A 250 -7.99 7.99 -28.75
CA TYR A 250 -7.24 9.25 -28.73
C TYR A 250 -6.27 9.37 -29.92
N THR A 251 -5.57 8.28 -30.23
CA THR A 251 -4.56 8.25 -31.29
C THR A 251 -5.10 7.98 -32.70
N ARG A 252 -6.37 7.53 -32.83
CA ARG A 252 -6.98 7.21 -34.14
C ARG A 252 -7.92 8.30 -34.67
N SER A 253 -8.46 9.16 -33.81
CA SER A 253 -9.48 10.14 -34.22
C SER A 253 -8.95 11.58 -34.19
N ASN A 254 -9.18 12.32 -35.28
CA ASN A 254 -9.25 13.78 -35.22
C ASN A 254 -10.56 14.14 -34.49
N SER A 255 -10.45 14.18 -33.16
CA SER A 255 -11.40 14.60 -32.14
C SER A 255 -12.67 15.31 -32.64
N VAL A 256 -13.80 14.59 -32.66
CA VAL A 256 -15.12 15.21 -32.50
C VAL A 256 -15.97 14.30 -31.60
N GLY A 257 -16.24 14.73 -30.36
CA GLY A 257 -17.25 14.14 -29.50
C GLY A 257 -16.77 13.24 -28.35
N TRP A 258 -15.72 13.63 -27.62
CA TRP A 258 -15.31 12.88 -26.44
C TRP A 258 -16.33 12.98 -25.30
N ASP A 259 -16.65 11.83 -24.72
CA ASP A 259 -17.45 11.72 -23.49
C ASP A 259 -16.64 12.23 -22.28
N GLU A 260 -17.33 12.56 -21.19
CA GLU A 260 -16.77 13.11 -19.96
C GLU A 260 -15.67 12.19 -19.36
N LYS A 261 -15.86 10.87 -19.47
CA LYS A 261 -14.87 9.87 -19.05
C LYS A 261 -13.57 9.93 -19.86
N GLU A 262 -13.64 10.21 -21.15
CA GLU A 262 -12.46 10.27 -22.02
C GLU A 262 -11.67 11.57 -21.82
N ARG A 263 -12.35 12.67 -21.49
CA ARG A 263 -11.71 13.95 -21.15
C ARG A 263 -10.95 13.87 -19.83
N SER A 264 -11.31 12.94 -18.95
CA SER A 264 -10.70 12.81 -17.64
C SER A 264 -9.23 12.37 -17.72
N PHE A 265 -8.83 11.60 -18.73
CA PHE A 265 -7.42 11.26 -18.93
C PHE A 265 -6.57 12.46 -19.39
N LEU A 266 -7.18 13.46 -20.04
CA LEU A 266 -6.46 14.70 -20.38
C LEU A 266 -6.06 15.49 -19.13
N SER A 267 -6.85 15.39 -18.04
CA SER A 267 -6.58 16.13 -16.81
C SER A 267 -5.37 15.57 -16.06
N PHE A 268 -4.86 14.40 -16.46
CA PHE A 268 -3.73 13.74 -15.82
C PHE A 268 -2.38 14.45 -16.04
N GLN A 269 -2.39 15.63 -16.68
CA GLN A 269 -1.23 16.48 -17.01
C GLN A 269 -0.05 15.64 -17.52
N PRO A 270 -0.10 15.16 -18.77
CA PRO A 270 1.00 14.37 -19.32
C PRO A 270 2.30 15.16 -19.20
N ALA A 271 3.34 14.51 -18.66
CA ALA A 271 4.68 15.11 -18.52
C ALA A 271 5.31 15.36 -19.90
N THR A 272 4.91 14.56 -20.89
CA THR A 272 5.31 14.64 -22.30
C THR A 272 4.21 14.02 -23.14
N LEU A 273 3.37 14.86 -23.77
CA LEU A 273 2.84 14.52 -25.08
C LEU A 273 3.92 14.97 -26.05
N GLU A 274 4.84 14.08 -26.42
CA GLU A 274 5.70 14.40 -27.56
C GLU A 274 4.76 14.59 -28.78
N PRO A 275 4.90 15.69 -29.53
CA PRO A 275 4.04 15.93 -30.68
C PRO A 275 4.14 14.74 -31.64
N THR A 276 3.00 14.38 -32.23
CA THR A 276 2.79 13.32 -33.24
C THR A 276 3.68 13.43 -34.49
N ASP A 277 4.62 14.36 -34.53
CA ASP A 277 5.53 14.59 -35.66
C ASP A 277 6.70 13.60 -35.69
N GLY A 278 6.90 12.81 -34.63
CA GLY A 278 7.83 11.67 -34.61
C GLY A 278 7.16 10.33 -34.95
N PRO A 279 7.92 9.28 -35.35
CA PRO A 279 7.37 7.96 -35.69
C PRO A 279 6.77 7.17 -34.52
N TYR A 280 6.57 7.81 -33.37
CA TYR A 280 6.06 7.19 -32.15
C TYR A 280 5.04 8.10 -31.51
N GLY A 281 3.82 7.59 -31.32
CA GLY A 281 2.88 8.21 -30.39
C GLY A 281 3.24 7.72 -28.98
N ARG A 282 3.64 8.63 -28.08
CA ARG A 282 3.94 8.29 -26.69
C ARG A 282 3.10 9.14 -25.74
N TYR A 283 2.54 8.50 -24.74
CA TYR A 283 1.87 9.12 -23.60
C TYR A 283 2.57 8.72 -22.31
N GLU A 284 2.80 9.70 -21.44
CA GLU A 284 3.32 9.47 -20.09
C GLU A 284 2.62 10.41 -19.09
N GLY A 285 1.92 9.81 -18.13
CA GLY A 285 1.22 10.52 -17.05
C GLY A 285 1.54 9.93 -15.70
N ILE A 286 1.43 10.73 -14.64
CA ILE A 286 1.69 10.30 -13.26
C ILE A 286 0.42 10.52 -12.43
N LEU A 287 0.02 9.50 -11.69
CA LEU A 287 -1.02 9.57 -10.67
C LEU A 287 -0.43 9.29 -9.29
N TRP A 288 -1.11 9.76 -8.25
CA TRP A 288 -0.84 9.35 -6.88
C TRP A 288 -1.76 8.19 -6.52
N ALA A 289 -1.25 6.98 -6.38
CA ALA A 289 -2.05 5.85 -5.97
C ALA A 289 -2.25 5.85 -4.46
N ASP A 290 -3.49 6.10 -4.03
CA ASP A 290 -3.89 5.94 -2.64
C ASP A 290 -3.84 4.47 -2.23
N GLU A 291 -4.24 3.59 -3.14
CA GLU A 291 -4.26 2.16 -2.93
C GLU A 291 -4.12 1.42 -4.27
N ILE A 292 -3.28 0.40 -4.27
CA ILE A 292 -3.03 -0.49 -5.40
C ILE A 292 -3.08 -1.92 -4.87
N LEU A 293 -3.76 -2.79 -5.61
CA LEU A 293 -3.77 -4.24 -5.40
C LEU A 293 -3.27 -4.95 -6.65
N PHE A 294 -2.34 -5.88 -6.50
CA PHE A 294 -1.80 -6.67 -7.62
C PHE A 294 -1.27 -8.03 -7.15
N THR A 295 -0.96 -8.91 -8.09
CA THR A 295 -0.16 -10.12 -7.81
C THR A 295 1.20 -9.99 -8.47
N VAL A 296 2.24 -10.58 -7.87
CA VAL A 296 3.56 -10.72 -8.52
C VAL A 296 3.54 -11.99 -9.35
N ILE A 297 3.71 -11.84 -10.67
CA ILE A 297 3.68 -12.97 -11.62
C ILE A 297 5.07 -13.54 -11.81
N ARG A 298 6.09 -12.66 -11.93
CA ARG A 298 7.48 -13.07 -12.12
C ARG A 298 8.45 -12.01 -11.63
N ARG A 299 9.66 -12.46 -11.29
CA ARG A 299 10.84 -11.63 -11.01
C ARG A 299 11.81 -11.75 -12.18
N SER A 300 12.43 -10.64 -12.56
CA SER A 300 13.51 -10.64 -13.56
C SER A 300 14.54 -9.57 -13.22
N SER A 301 15.55 -9.43 -14.07
CA SER A 301 16.51 -8.33 -13.98
C SER A 301 16.67 -7.66 -15.34
N ASP A 302 16.73 -6.33 -15.34
CA ASP A 302 17.07 -5.51 -16.50
C ASP A 302 18.33 -4.72 -16.18
N ALA A 303 19.39 -4.91 -16.97
CA ALA A 303 20.72 -4.32 -16.74
C ALA A 303 21.31 -4.53 -15.32
N GLY A 304 20.88 -5.57 -14.60
CA GLY A 304 21.28 -5.84 -13.21
C GLY A 304 20.34 -5.25 -12.15
N ASP A 305 19.37 -4.44 -12.54
CA ASP A 305 18.34 -3.91 -11.65
C ASP A 305 17.18 -4.91 -11.54
N PRO A 306 16.64 -5.15 -10.34
CA PRO A 306 15.52 -6.08 -10.16
C PRO A 306 14.24 -5.49 -10.77
N VAL A 307 13.44 -6.34 -11.43
CA VAL A 307 12.15 -5.97 -12.02
C VAL A 307 11.07 -6.93 -11.53
N LEU A 308 10.02 -6.38 -10.93
CA LEU A 308 8.81 -7.11 -10.55
C LEU A 308 7.76 -6.95 -11.64
N HIS A 309 7.35 -8.07 -12.22
CA HIS A 309 6.27 -8.12 -13.19
C HIS A 309 4.97 -8.48 -12.49
N ILE A 310 3.97 -7.62 -12.62
CA ILE A 310 2.74 -7.72 -11.84
C ILE A 310 1.49 -7.86 -12.70
N LYS A 311 0.44 -8.43 -12.10
CA LYS A 311 -0.93 -8.38 -12.62
C LYS A 311 -1.74 -7.42 -11.77
N LEU A 312 -2.13 -6.28 -12.33
CA LEU A 312 -2.86 -5.25 -11.59
C LEU A 312 -4.32 -5.66 -11.38
N ALA A 313 -4.78 -5.67 -10.13
CA ALA A 313 -6.12 -6.10 -9.73
C ALA A 313 -7.07 -4.93 -9.49
N ASP A 314 -6.62 -3.93 -8.72
CA ASP A 314 -7.39 -2.71 -8.42
C ASP A 314 -6.43 -1.52 -8.27
N LEU A 315 -6.90 -0.34 -8.69
CA LEU A 315 -6.15 0.90 -8.57
C LEU A 315 -7.10 2.00 -8.09
N LYS A 316 -6.82 2.58 -6.94
CA LYS A 316 -7.42 3.84 -6.47
C LYS A 316 -6.33 4.91 -6.47
N ALA A 317 -6.56 5.99 -7.20
CA ALA A 317 -5.59 7.04 -7.38
C ALA A 317 -6.23 8.43 -7.43
N ARG A 318 -5.38 9.44 -7.29
CA ARG A 318 -5.71 10.85 -7.45
C ARG A 318 -4.82 11.49 -8.49
N THR A 319 -5.38 12.47 -9.19
CA THR A 319 -4.60 13.34 -10.07
C THR A 319 -3.71 14.28 -9.25
N ARG A 320 -2.66 14.82 -9.89
CA ARG A 320 -1.81 15.84 -9.27
C ARG A 320 -2.64 17.02 -8.74
N GLY A 321 -3.66 17.45 -9.49
CA GLY A 321 -4.55 18.53 -9.09
C GLY A 321 -5.27 18.20 -7.78
N ALA A 322 -5.89 17.02 -7.69
CA ALA A 322 -6.58 16.57 -6.48
C ALA A 322 -5.63 16.48 -5.27
N VAL A 323 -4.44 15.92 -5.44
CA VAL A 323 -3.44 15.85 -4.35
C VAL A 323 -3.03 17.23 -3.86
N LEU A 324 -2.77 18.18 -4.76
CA LEU A 324 -2.40 19.55 -4.39
C LEU A 324 -3.54 20.31 -3.73
N SER A 325 -4.79 20.04 -4.13
CA SER A 325 -5.98 20.59 -3.49
C SER A 325 -6.10 20.12 -2.04
N ASP A 326 -5.79 18.85 -1.75
CA ASP A 326 -5.82 18.32 -0.37
C ASP A 326 -4.72 18.91 0.52
N LEU A 327 -3.58 19.30 -0.06
CA LEU A 327 -2.49 19.98 0.66
C LEU A 327 -2.76 21.46 0.91
N SER A 328 -3.79 22.02 0.28
CA SER A 328 -4.09 23.45 0.39
C SER A 328 -4.66 23.78 1.78
N PRO A 329 -4.10 24.76 2.50
CA PRO A 329 -4.60 25.13 3.81
C PRO A 329 -6.09 25.53 3.77
N PRO A 330 -6.87 25.26 4.82
CA PRO A 330 -8.25 25.72 4.93
C PRO A 330 -8.33 27.24 4.72
N GLY A 331 -9.11 27.67 3.72
CA GLY A 331 -9.29 29.09 3.40
C GLY A 331 -8.29 29.68 2.40
N SER A 332 -7.35 28.90 1.87
CA SER A 332 -6.48 29.37 0.78
C SER A 332 -7.28 29.57 -0.51
N ARG A 333 -6.89 30.56 -1.32
CA ARG A 333 -7.52 30.83 -2.64
C ARG A 333 -7.41 29.65 -3.61
N TRP A 334 -6.50 28.71 -3.36
CA TRP A 334 -6.27 27.52 -4.16
C TRP A 334 -7.35 26.44 -3.97
N ALA A 335 -8.09 26.46 -2.85
CA ALA A 335 -9.17 25.50 -2.58
C ALA A 335 -10.45 25.72 -3.41
N ARG A 336 -10.45 26.66 -4.39
CA ARG A 336 -11.62 26.99 -5.23
C ARG A 336 -11.40 26.77 -6.74
N VAL A 337 -10.31 26.09 -7.13
CA VAL A 337 -9.99 25.83 -8.53
C VAL A 337 -10.34 24.41 -8.91
#